data_AF-A0A4U5PNN2-F1
#
_entry.id   AF-A0A4U5PNN2-F1
#
_cell.length_a   1.000
_cell.length_b   1.000
_cell.length_c   1.000
_cell.angle_alpha   90.00
_cell.angle_beta   90.00
_cell.angle_gamma   90.00
#
_symmetry.space_group_name_H-M   'P 1'
#
loop_
_entity.id
_entity.type
_entity.pdbx_description
1 polymer ?
#
loop_
_entity_poly.entity_id
_entity_poly.type
_entity_poly.pdbx_seq_one_letter_code
_entity_poly.pdbx_strand_id
1 'polypeptide(L)'
;MGSKTIVSLLLHVIIVSITLTGAQVCYNTGNFTANSTYAKNRDLVLRSLASTVTNNGGFYNTTIGLGNDTVYGLVLCMASPSAENCSICVNSAIQTLTAGCPNQKEAISWGGNPLPCIVHYANRYFLGSLEQSPWRILYNGGILDATFRQFEQFWSGLGETVKNASTGSSRLMPAVETADLLSNLKAYVFMQCTPDVSPSNCSVCLQQSVDDYKSCCYQNQGGIVLKPNCVFRWEIYTFYDLFPQVTSPSPSPSPSPSPSPSPPFVISSPPPTNTTIRKGKENTASRTVIVTIVPTAIFLALVILILTIFHFRKPRQEVKTSSLSYTSTMAQSQLKIIPLSKNEISITELDPR
;
A
#
# COMPACT_ATOMS: atom_id res chain seq x y z
N MET A 1 -13.39 -39.34 14.22
CA MET A 1 -13.49 -37.89 14.50
C MET A 1 -12.17 -37.11 14.33
N GLY A 2 -11.09 -37.67 13.75
CA GLY A 2 -9.80 -36.97 13.65
C GLY A 2 -9.52 -36.21 12.34
N SER A 3 -10.09 -36.65 11.21
CA SER A 3 -9.71 -36.09 9.88
C SER A 3 -10.27 -34.68 9.63
N LYS A 4 -11.50 -34.37 10.07
CA LYS A 4 -12.11 -33.04 9.89
C LYS A 4 -11.38 -31.95 10.68
N THR A 5 -10.90 -32.29 11.88
CA THR A 5 -10.16 -31.36 12.74
C THR A 5 -8.77 -31.06 12.19
N ILE A 6 -8.08 -32.07 11.64
CA ILE A 6 -6.76 -31.92 11.01
C ILE A 6 -6.87 -31.08 9.73
N VAL A 7 -7.90 -31.30 8.90
CA VAL A 7 -8.13 -30.50 7.68
C VAL A 7 -8.47 -29.05 8.04
N SER A 8 -9.28 -28.82 9.08
CA SER A 8 -9.56 -27.47 9.57
C SER A 8 -8.30 -26.77 10.08
N LEU A 9 -7.48 -27.44 10.89
CA LEU A 9 -6.21 -26.90 11.39
C LEU A 9 -5.22 -26.61 10.26
N LEU A 10 -5.10 -27.50 9.26
CA LEU A 10 -4.27 -27.28 8.09
C LEU A 10 -4.77 -26.12 7.22
N LEU A 11 -6.09 -25.98 7.05
CA LEU A 11 -6.69 -24.82 6.38
C LEU A 11 -6.41 -23.52 7.13
N HIS A 12 -6.52 -23.52 8.46
CA HIS A 12 -6.16 -22.34 9.27
C HIS A 12 -4.67 -22.02 9.18
N VAL A 13 -3.78 -23.03 9.23
CA VAL A 13 -2.33 -22.84 9.07
C VAL A 13 -1.98 -22.37 7.66
N ILE A 14 -2.65 -22.88 6.62
CA ILE A 14 -2.46 -22.45 5.22
C ILE A 14 -3.01 -21.02 5.02
N ILE A 15 -4.18 -20.67 5.59
CA ILE A 15 -4.71 -19.29 5.55
C ILE A 15 -3.78 -18.32 6.29
N VAL A 16 -3.21 -18.73 7.42
CA VAL A 16 -2.19 -17.96 8.17
C VAL A 16 -0.86 -17.87 7.40
N SER A 17 -0.54 -18.87 6.58
CA SER A 17 0.68 -18.89 5.74
C SER A 17 0.54 -18.11 4.43
N ILE A 18 -0.69 -17.83 3.97
CA ILE A 18 -0.96 -17.14 2.69
C ILE A 18 -0.93 -15.60 2.82
N THR A 19 -0.81 -15.03 4.03
CA THR A 19 -0.83 -13.56 4.22
C THR A 19 0.49 -12.92 4.69
N LEU A 20 1.64 -13.54 4.45
CA LEU A 20 2.94 -12.90 4.70
C LEU A 20 3.68 -12.48 3.41
N THR A 21 2.99 -11.77 2.51
CA THR A 21 3.70 -10.87 1.57
C THR A 21 4.05 -9.60 2.33
N GLY A 22 5.00 -9.72 3.24
CA GLY A 22 5.33 -8.64 4.15
C GLY A 22 5.91 -7.43 3.42
N ALA A 23 5.31 -6.26 3.62
CA ALA A 23 5.81 -4.97 3.15
C ALA A 23 6.85 -4.36 4.13
N GLN A 24 7.68 -5.19 4.76
CA GLN A 24 8.74 -4.77 5.67
C GLN A 24 10.12 -4.83 5.02
N VAL A 25 11.02 -3.98 5.52
CA VAL A 25 12.45 -4.03 5.23
C VAL A 25 13.21 -4.02 6.55
N CYS A 26 14.14 -4.96 6.68
CA CYS A 26 15.07 -5.02 7.78
C CYS A 26 16.40 -4.42 7.32
N TYR A 27 16.89 -3.38 8.00
CA TYR A 27 18.12 -2.72 7.61
C TYR A 27 19.34 -3.48 8.12
N ASN A 28 20.46 -3.36 7.41
CA ASN A 28 21.74 -3.93 7.82
C ASN A 28 22.58 -2.93 8.65
N THR A 29 21.96 -2.31 9.66
CA THR A 29 22.61 -1.31 10.54
C THR A 29 23.07 -1.88 11.88
N GLY A 30 22.91 -3.20 12.06
CA GLY A 30 23.36 -3.95 13.23
C GLY A 30 22.25 -4.80 13.82
N ASN A 31 22.66 -5.80 14.61
CA ASN A 31 21.75 -6.71 15.29
C ASN A 31 21.84 -6.54 16.82
N PHE A 32 20.74 -6.76 17.52
CA PHE A 32 20.71 -6.92 18.96
C PHE A 32 20.63 -8.40 19.36
N THR A 33 21.03 -8.73 20.58
CA THR A 33 20.87 -10.09 21.12
C THR A 33 19.52 -10.25 21.80
N ALA A 34 18.97 -11.46 21.75
CA ALA A 34 17.74 -11.79 22.46
C ALA A 34 17.87 -11.46 23.96
N ASN A 35 16.80 -10.94 24.57
CA ASN A 35 16.74 -10.51 25.97
C ASN A 35 17.66 -9.33 26.38
N SER A 36 18.36 -8.70 25.44
CA SER A 36 19.10 -7.46 25.69
C SER A 36 18.17 -6.32 26.14
N THR A 37 18.75 -5.29 26.74
CA THR A 37 18.02 -4.05 27.07
C THR A 37 17.44 -3.40 25.82
N TYR A 38 18.21 -3.32 24.73
CA TYR A 38 17.71 -2.89 23.41
C TYR A 38 16.48 -3.68 22.96
N ALA A 39 16.48 -5.01 23.07
CA ALA A 39 15.34 -5.84 22.68
C ALA A 39 14.06 -5.44 23.46
N LYS A 40 14.18 -5.28 24.78
CA LYS A 40 13.08 -4.84 25.64
C LYS A 40 12.60 -3.43 25.29
N ASN A 41 13.51 -2.51 25.01
CA ASN A 41 13.19 -1.15 24.62
C ASN A 41 12.48 -1.11 23.26
N ARG A 42 12.91 -1.93 22.28
CA ARG A 42 12.23 -2.09 20.99
C ARG A 42 10.79 -2.57 21.17
N ASP A 43 10.57 -3.58 22.02
CA ASP A 43 9.23 -4.07 22.34
C ASP A 43 8.34 -3.02 23.02
N LEU A 44 8.93 -2.18 23.89
CA LEU A 44 8.23 -1.07 24.53
C LEU A 44 7.87 0.03 23.51
N VAL A 45 8.79 0.38 22.60
CA VAL A 45 8.54 1.36 21.53
C VAL A 45 7.38 0.89 20.67
N LEU A 46 7.43 -0.33 20.12
CA LEU A 46 6.38 -0.83 19.23
C LEU A 46 5.02 -0.87 19.93
N ARG A 47 4.96 -1.30 21.20
CA ARG A 47 3.73 -1.26 21.99
C ARG A 47 3.22 0.16 22.23
N SER A 48 4.11 1.10 22.54
CA SER A 48 3.74 2.51 22.75
C SER A 48 3.19 3.14 21.48
N LEU A 49 3.80 2.85 20.32
CA LEU A 49 3.29 3.30 19.02
C LEU A 49 1.85 2.81 18.79
N ALA A 50 1.58 1.52 18.99
CA ALA A 50 0.26 0.93 18.81
C ALA A 50 -0.80 1.51 19.76
N SER A 51 -0.47 1.72 21.04
CA SER A 51 -1.44 2.19 22.04
C SER A 51 -1.75 3.68 21.97
N THR A 52 -0.87 4.47 21.35
CA THR A 52 -0.90 5.94 21.47
C THR A 52 -1.29 6.66 20.18
N VAL A 53 -1.10 6.03 19.01
CA VAL A 53 -1.29 6.65 17.70
C VAL A 53 -2.72 7.14 17.43
N THR A 54 -3.74 6.38 17.82
CA THR A 54 -5.15 6.73 17.60
C THR A 54 -5.55 7.97 18.38
N ASN A 55 -5.08 8.08 19.63
CA ASN A 55 -5.28 9.25 20.49
C ASN A 55 -4.45 10.48 20.05
N ASN A 56 -3.50 10.28 19.13
CA ASN A 56 -2.65 11.33 18.58
C ASN A 56 -3.00 11.68 17.12
N GLY A 57 -4.23 11.38 16.70
CA GLY A 57 -4.71 11.76 15.37
C GLY A 57 -3.95 11.08 14.24
N GLY A 58 -3.49 9.84 14.43
CA GLY A 58 -2.90 9.01 13.39
C GLY A 58 -1.39 9.15 13.21
N PHE A 59 -0.72 10.01 13.97
CA PHE A 59 0.74 10.10 13.95
C PHE A 59 1.32 10.19 15.36
N TYR A 60 2.33 9.38 15.63
CA TYR A 60 3.04 9.41 16.92
C TYR A 60 4.48 8.96 16.75
N ASN A 61 5.38 9.56 17.52
CA ASN A 61 6.76 9.12 17.64
C ASN A 61 7.11 9.00 19.14
N THR A 62 8.10 8.16 19.44
CA THR A 62 8.54 7.93 20.81
C THR A 62 10.00 7.50 20.84
N THR A 63 10.65 7.73 21.97
CA THR A 63 12.03 7.32 22.23
C THR A 63 12.10 6.62 23.58
N ILE A 64 12.73 5.44 23.62
CA ILE A 64 12.87 4.66 24.87
C ILE A 64 14.29 4.13 24.98
N GLY A 65 14.86 4.20 26.17
CA GLY A 65 16.22 3.72 26.46
C GLY A 65 17.23 4.85 26.59
N LEU A 66 18.49 4.47 26.86
CA LEU A 66 19.62 5.38 27.05
C LEU A 66 20.87 4.79 26.39
N GLY A 67 21.74 5.65 25.87
CA GLY A 67 22.99 5.25 25.23
C GLY A 67 22.77 4.25 24.10
N ASN A 68 23.52 3.15 24.12
CA ASN A 68 23.49 2.09 23.09
C ASN A 68 22.18 1.28 23.04
N ASP A 69 21.32 1.43 24.05
CA ASP A 69 20.02 0.77 24.14
C ASP A 69 18.85 1.69 23.75
N THR A 70 19.12 2.89 23.24
CA THR A 70 18.09 3.84 22.80
C THR A 70 17.44 3.36 21.50
N VAL A 71 16.10 3.39 21.47
CA VAL A 71 15.28 3.08 20.30
C VAL A 71 14.39 4.26 19.99
N TYR A 72 14.48 4.75 18.75
CA TYR A 72 13.57 5.74 18.18
C TYR A 72 12.50 5.02 17.39
N GLY A 73 11.24 5.43 17.54
CA GLY A 73 10.12 4.85 16.81
C GLY A 73 9.16 5.91 16.30
N LEU A 74 8.55 5.63 15.16
CA LEU A 74 7.55 6.44 14.50
C LEU A 74 6.44 5.56 13.95
N VAL A 75 5.22 6.07 14.01
CA VAL A 75 4.04 5.48 13.39
C VAL A 75 3.19 6.53 12.68
N LEU A 76 2.72 6.20 11.48
CA LEU A 76 1.74 6.98 10.72
C LEU A 76 0.62 6.07 10.21
N CYS A 77 -0.61 6.35 10.58
CA CYS A 77 -1.83 5.81 9.96
C CYS A 77 -2.25 6.73 8.80
N MET A 78 -2.10 6.26 7.56
CA MET A 78 -2.36 7.10 6.40
C MET A 78 -3.85 7.28 6.13
N ALA A 79 -4.20 8.35 5.39
CA ALA A 79 -5.56 8.62 4.91
C ALA A 79 -6.61 8.94 5.99
N SER A 80 -6.20 9.40 7.18
CA SER A 80 -7.10 9.69 8.32
C SER A 80 -8.10 8.55 8.57
N PRO A 81 -7.63 7.31 8.73
CA PRO A 81 -8.51 6.17 8.84
C PRO A 81 -9.23 6.20 10.19
N SER A 82 -10.36 5.50 10.30
CA SER A 82 -11.00 5.29 11.61
C SER A 82 -9.98 4.75 12.62
N ALA A 83 -10.19 5.03 13.91
CA ALA A 83 -9.29 4.53 14.96
C ALA A 83 -9.12 3.01 14.90
N GLU A 84 -10.17 2.29 14.51
CA GLU A 84 -10.16 0.84 14.28
C GLU A 84 -9.22 0.45 13.14
N ASN A 85 -9.37 1.07 11.96
CA ASN A 85 -8.54 0.79 10.80
C ASN A 85 -7.06 1.12 11.04
N CYS A 86 -6.78 2.24 11.74
CA CYS A 86 -5.44 2.59 12.19
C CYS A 86 -4.84 1.49 13.08
N SER A 87 -5.59 1.06 14.09
CA SER A 87 -5.16 0.00 15.02
C SER A 87 -4.89 -1.32 14.31
N ILE A 88 -5.77 -1.74 13.39
CA ILE A 88 -5.60 -2.97 12.60
C ILE A 88 -4.30 -2.91 11.80
N CYS A 89 -4.06 -1.82 11.07
CA CYS A 89 -2.84 -1.69 10.27
C CYS A 89 -1.58 -1.73 11.12
N VAL A 90 -1.53 -0.93 12.19
CA VAL A 90 -0.34 -0.80 13.03
C VAL A 90 0.00 -2.11 13.73
N ASN A 91 -1.00 -2.82 14.25
CA ASN A 91 -0.79 -4.13 14.86
C ASN A 91 -0.27 -5.16 13.84
N SER A 92 -0.83 -5.18 12.63
CA SER A 92 -0.36 -6.05 11.55
C SER A 92 1.08 -5.72 11.14
N ALA A 93 1.42 -4.43 11.00
CA ALA A 93 2.77 -3.98 10.68
C ALA A 93 3.77 -4.36 11.77
N ILE A 94 3.43 -4.22 13.05
CA ILE A 94 4.27 -4.62 14.19
C ILE A 94 4.49 -6.13 14.23
N GLN A 95 3.45 -6.93 13.99
CA GLN A 95 3.59 -8.39 13.90
C GLN A 95 4.52 -8.78 12.75
N THR A 96 4.34 -8.15 11.60
CA THR A 96 5.18 -8.35 10.41
C THR A 96 6.64 -7.99 10.68
N LEU A 97 6.90 -6.87 11.36
CA LEU A 97 8.25 -6.45 11.75
C LEU A 97 8.88 -7.41 12.75
N THR A 98 8.13 -7.85 13.75
CA THR A 98 8.63 -8.74 14.80
C THR A 98 8.97 -10.13 14.24
N ALA A 99 8.16 -10.64 13.31
CA ALA A 99 8.41 -11.92 12.66
C ALA A 99 9.48 -11.84 11.56
N GLY A 100 9.46 -10.77 10.76
CA GLY A 100 10.33 -10.61 9.60
C GLY A 100 11.71 -10.04 9.92
N CYS A 101 11.83 -9.23 10.97
CA CYS A 101 13.06 -8.57 11.41
C CYS A 101 13.35 -8.91 12.87
N PRO A 102 13.68 -10.17 13.20
CA PRO A 102 13.68 -10.67 14.57
C PRO A 102 14.75 -10.04 15.47
N ASN A 103 15.85 -9.55 14.90
CA ASN A 103 16.99 -9.05 15.65
C ASN A 103 17.66 -7.81 15.07
N GLN A 104 17.11 -7.21 14.02
CA GLN A 104 17.66 -6.00 13.41
C GLN A 104 17.38 -4.79 14.28
N LYS A 105 18.37 -3.91 14.42
CA LYS A 105 18.21 -2.67 15.19
C LYS A 105 17.37 -1.62 14.46
N GLU A 106 17.14 -1.78 13.17
CA GLU A 106 16.30 -0.88 12.38
C GLU A 106 15.46 -1.65 11.38
N ALA A 107 14.17 -1.31 11.33
CA ALA A 107 13.25 -1.87 10.35
C ALA A 107 12.06 -0.94 10.13
N ILE A 108 11.54 -0.98 8.91
CA ILE A 108 10.36 -0.24 8.48
C ILE A 108 9.35 -1.20 7.88
N SER A 109 8.07 -0.96 8.12
CA SER A 109 6.96 -1.63 7.46
C SER A 109 5.96 -0.60 6.96
N TRP A 110 5.52 -0.76 5.72
CA TRP A 110 4.45 0.05 5.13
C TRP A 110 3.06 -0.59 5.27
N GLY A 111 2.98 -1.70 6.01
CA GLY A 111 1.74 -2.22 6.57
C GLY A 111 0.57 -2.50 5.60
N GLY A 112 -0.57 -2.72 6.26
CA GLY A 112 -1.94 -3.05 5.86
C GLY A 112 -2.35 -3.17 4.39
N ASN A 113 -2.93 -4.33 4.08
CA ASN A 113 -3.99 -4.46 3.10
C ASN A 113 -5.34 -4.35 3.83
N PRO A 114 -6.24 -3.41 3.47
CA PRO A 114 -6.14 -2.48 2.35
C PRO A 114 -5.51 -1.13 2.67
N LEU A 115 -5.39 -0.72 3.95
CA LEU A 115 -4.97 0.62 4.35
C LEU A 115 -3.49 0.69 4.77
N PRO A 116 -2.68 1.59 4.20
CA PRO A 116 -1.27 1.63 4.47
C PRO A 116 -0.98 2.40 5.76
N CYS A 117 0.01 1.93 6.51
CA CYS A 117 0.56 2.63 7.66
C CYS A 117 2.07 2.44 7.70
N ILE A 118 2.79 3.44 8.18
CA ILE A 118 4.24 3.33 8.36
C ILE A 118 4.50 2.99 9.82
N VAL A 119 5.29 1.95 10.07
CA VAL A 119 5.90 1.69 11.38
C VAL A 119 7.39 1.57 11.15
N HIS A 120 8.18 2.47 11.74
CA HIS A 120 9.64 2.51 11.60
C HIS A 120 10.27 2.63 12.98
N TYR A 121 11.24 1.77 13.27
CA TYR A 121 12.11 1.91 14.43
C TYR A 121 13.57 1.84 14.02
N ALA A 122 14.44 2.52 14.77
CA ALA A 122 15.88 2.51 14.55
C ALA A 122 16.67 2.77 15.85
N ASN A 123 17.94 2.38 15.87
CA ASN A 123 18.91 2.74 16.92
C ASN A 123 19.64 4.07 16.64
N ARG A 124 19.37 4.69 15.49
CA ARG A 124 19.86 6.03 15.13
C ARG A 124 18.71 7.01 15.15
N TYR A 125 19.00 8.27 15.45
CA TYR A 125 18.01 9.32 15.34
C TYR A 125 17.66 9.54 13.85
N PHE A 126 16.38 9.39 13.49
CA PHE A 126 15.88 9.60 12.12
C PHE A 126 14.69 10.56 12.05
N LEU A 127 14.09 10.90 13.20
CA LEU A 127 12.90 11.76 13.27
C LEU A 127 13.20 13.14 12.66
N GLY A 128 12.35 13.57 11.74
CA GLY A 128 12.45 14.83 11.01
C GLY A 128 13.53 14.90 9.93
N SER A 129 14.26 13.80 9.71
CA SER A 129 15.22 13.69 8.61
C SER A 129 14.55 13.13 7.36
N LEU A 130 14.90 13.66 6.19
CA LEU A 130 14.40 13.15 4.91
C LEU A 130 15.11 11.86 4.53
N GLU A 131 14.34 10.78 4.41
CA GLU A 131 14.76 9.47 3.96
C GLU A 131 13.93 9.03 2.76
N GLN A 132 14.63 8.71 1.67
CA GLN A 132 14.01 8.33 0.40
C GLN A 132 14.19 6.84 0.07
N SER A 133 14.92 6.11 0.92
CA SER A 133 15.29 4.71 0.76
C SER A 133 15.17 3.98 2.10
N PRO A 134 14.76 2.70 2.11
CA PRO A 134 14.34 1.90 0.97
C PRO A 134 12.98 2.36 0.45
N TRP A 135 12.69 2.05 -0.81
CA TRP A 135 11.42 2.34 -1.42
C TRP A 135 10.82 1.10 -2.07
N ARG A 136 9.49 1.10 -2.23
CA ARG A 136 8.75 0.03 -2.90
C ARG A 136 7.80 0.65 -3.90
N ILE A 137 7.79 0.12 -5.13
CA ILE A 137 6.78 0.45 -6.12
C ILE A 137 5.94 -0.79 -6.37
N LEU A 138 4.63 -0.64 -6.26
CA LEU A 138 3.63 -1.63 -6.66
C LEU A 138 2.76 -0.98 -7.74
N TYR A 139 2.45 -1.72 -8.80
CA TYR A 139 1.69 -1.21 -9.94
C TYR A 139 0.72 -2.26 -10.45
N ASN A 140 -0.39 -1.80 -11.03
CA ASN A 140 -1.37 -2.66 -11.66
C ASN A 140 -0.91 -2.97 -13.08
N GLY A 141 -0.73 -4.25 -13.42
CA GLY A 141 -0.19 -4.67 -14.72
C GLY A 141 -1.08 -4.41 -15.95
N GLY A 142 -2.23 -3.75 -15.78
CA GLY A 142 -3.02 -3.29 -16.91
C GLY A 142 -2.33 -2.10 -17.59
N ILE A 143 -2.35 -2.05 -18.92
CA ILE A 143 -1.70 -0.99 -19.69
C ILE A 143 -2.75 0.07 -20.08
N LEU A 144 -2.45 1.34 -19.81
CA LEU A 144 -3.12 2.48 -20.42
C LEU A 144 -2.35 2.88 -21.68
N ASP A 145 -3.09 3.19 -22.73
CA ASP A 145 -2.51 3.86 -23.89
C ASP A 145 -2.04 5.25 -23.46
N ALA A 146 -0.75 5.44 -23.19
CA ALA A 146 -0.21 6.69 -22.67
C ALA A 146 -0.13 7.82 -23.72
N THR A 147 -0.64 7.60 -24.94
CA THR A 147 -0.49 8.53 -26.07
C THR A 147 -1.50 9.69 -26.05
N PHE A 148 -2.49 9.67 -25.16
CA PHE A 148 -3.49 10.73 -25.08
C PHE A 148 -2.99 11.94 -24.28
N ARG A 149 -3.28 13.14 -24.79
CA ARG A 149 -2.85 14.43 -24.22
C ARG A 149 -3.25 14.59 -22.75
N GLN A 150 -4.42 14.08 -22.35
CA GLN A 150 -4.90 14.19 -20.98
C GLN A 150 -4.03 13.39 -19.99
N PHE A 151 -3.33 12.34 -20.42
CA PHE A 151 -2.42 11.57 -19.56
C PHE A 151 -1.19 12.41 -19.21
N GLU A 152 -0.58 13.01 -20.21
CA GLU A 152 0.53 13.95 -20.03
C GLU A 152 0.12 15.13 -19.14
N GLN A 153 -1.08 15.68 -19.37
CA GLN A 153 -1.62 16.77 -18.56
C GLN A 153 -1.83 16.34 -17.10
N PHE A 154 -2.40 15.16 -16.87
CA PHE A 154 -2.52 14.57 -15.53
C PHE A 154 -1.17 14.54 -14.81
N TRP A 155 -0.14 13.97 -15.45
CA TRP A 155 1.20 13.86 -14.87
C TRP A 155 1.89 15.20 -14.63
N SER A 156 1.59 16.22 -15.44
CA SER A 156 2.08 17.59 -15.25
C SER A 156 1.33 18.34 -14.14
N GLY A 157 0.05 18.02 -13.93
CA GLY A 157 -0.81 18.61 -12.91
C GLY A 157 -0.45 18.19 -11.48
N LEU A 158 0.16 17.02 -11.32
CA LEU A 158 0.54 16.49 -10.00
C LEU A 158 1.46 17.39 -9.17
N GLY A 159 2.15 18.35 -9.78
CA GLY A 159 2.96 19.33 -9.06
C GLY A 159 2.13 20.19 -8.08
N GLU A 160 0.87 20.46 -8.40
CA GLU A 160 -0.03 21.16 -7.48
C GLU A 160 -0.46 20.25 -6.31
N THR A 161 -0.75 18.98 -6.58
CA THR A 161 -1.03 17.97 -5.53
C THR A 161 0.15 17.82 -4.58
N VAL A 162 1.38 17.76 -5.11
CA VAL A 162 2.63 17.70 -4.32
C VAL A 162 2.72 18.92 -3.41
N LYS A 163 2.49 20.12 -3.93
CA LYS A 163 2.50 21.36 -3.14
C LYS A 163 1.46 21.30 -2.03
N ASN A 164 0.22 20.91 -2.35
CA ASN A 164 -0.88 20.82 -1.38
C ASN A 164 -0.60 19.80 -0.27
N ALA A 165 -0.01 18.64 -0.60
CA ALA A 165 0.42 17.64 0.38
C ALA A 165 1.60 18.12 1.25
N SER A 166 2.37 19.10 0.77
CA SER A 166 3.56 19.61 1.46
C SER A 166 3.26 20.81 2.37
N THR A 167 2.26 21.62 2.03
CA THR A 167 1.93 22.86 2.75
C THR A 167 0.55 22.84 3.41
N GLY A 168 -0.12 21.69 3.42
CA GLY A 168 -1.45 21.55 4.00
C GLY A 168 -1.50 21.94 5.48
N SER A 169 -2.60 22.54 5.92
CA SER A 169 -2.80 22.94 7.33
C SER A 169 -3.21 21.79 8.25
N SER A 170 -3.62 20.65 7.68
CA SER A 170 -3.95 19.43 8.43
C SER A 170 -2.70 18.85 9.07
N ARG A 171 -2.78 18.37 10.32
CA ARG A 171 -1.66 17.72 11.02
C ARG A 171 -1.07 16.53 10.24
N LEU A 172 -1.89 15.81 9.48
CA LEU A 172 -1.45 14.67 8.68
C LEU A 172 -1.11 15.04 7.23
N MET A 173 -1.42 16.27 6.80
CA MET A 173 -1.17 16.81 5.46
C MET A 173 -1.46 15.86 4.26
N PRO A 174 -2.58 15.10 4.22
CA PRO A 174 -2.90 14.36 3.01
C PRO A 174 -3.40 15.32 1.92
N ALA A 175 -3.04 15.06 0.67
CA ALA A 175 -3.70 15.65 -0.49
C ALA A 175 -4.34 14.56 -1.34
N VAL A 176 -5.53 14.87 -1.85
CA VAL A 176 -6.30 14.02 -2.76
C VAL A 176 -6.70 14.82 -3.98
N GLU A 177 -6.67 14.18 -5.14
CA GLU A 177 -7.06 14.79 -6.40
C GLU A 177 -7.80 13.77 -7.27
N THR A 178 -8.75 14.26 -8.06
CA THR A 178 -9.41 13.49 -9.11
C THR A 178 -9.17 14.20 -10.43
N ALA A 179 -8.70 13.47 -11.45
CA ALA A 179 -8.45 13.99 -12.79
C ALA A 179 -9.16 13.13 -13.85
N ASP A 180 -9.69 13.76 -14.89
CA ASP A 180 -10.27 13.05 -16.03
C ASP A 180 -9.14 12.59 -16.97
N LEU A 181 -8.99 11.28 -17.13
CA LEU A 181 -8.07 10.69 -18.10
C LEU A 181 -8.74 10.54 -19.47
N LEU A 182 -9.98 10.05 -19.49
CA LEU A 182 -10.83 9.89 -20.68
C LEU A 182 -12.29 10.18 -20.30
N SER A 183 -13.20 10.28 -21.27
CA SER A 183 -14.62 10.60 -21.02
C SER A 183 -15.31 9.73 -19.96
N ASN A 184 -14.86 8.48 -19.77
CA ASN A 184 -15.38 7.54 -18.79
C ASN A 184 -14.29 6.97 -17.86
N LEU A 185 -13.12 7.59 -17.79
CA LEU A 185 -11.99 7.12 -16.98
C LEU A 185 -11.42 8.26 -16.16
N LYS A 186 -11.41 8.08 -14.84
CA LYS A 186 -10.85 9.05 -13.89
C LYS A 186 -9.62 8.46 -13.21
N ALA A 187 -8.63 9.30 -12.95
CA ALA A 187 -7.54 9.03 -12.04
C ALA A 187 -7.88 9.59 -10.66
N TYR A 188 -7.56 8.81 -9.63
CA TYR A 188 -7.70 9.16 -8.22
C TYR A 188 -6.32 9.15 -7.61
N VAL A 189 -5.90 10.26 -7.02
CA VAL A 189 -4.54 10.48 -6.50
C VAL A 189 -4.58 10.71 -5.00
N PHE A 190 -3.59 10.16 -4.32
CA PHE A 190 -3.33 10.37 -2.91
C PHE A 190 -1.84 10.59 -2.69
N MET A 191 -1.51 11.65 -1.97
CA MET A 191 -0.15 11.98 -1.57
C MET A 191 -0.14 12.34 -0.09
N GLN A 192 0.84 11.81 0.64
CA GLN A 192 1.00 12.12 2.05
C GLN A 192 2.46 11.98 2.49
N CYS A 193 2.89 12.85 3.38
CA CYS A 193 4.18 12.77 4.06
C CYS A 193 4.03 12.41 5.53
N THR A 194 5.11 11.96 6.16
CA THR A 194 5.18 11.86 7.62
C THR A 194 5.23 13.27 8.23
N PRO A 195 4.43 13.59 9.26
CA PRO A 195 4.37 14.94 9.84
C PRO A 195 5.66 15.48 10.47
N ASP A 196 6.69 14.66 10.65
CA ASP A 196 7.98 15.07 11.22
C ASP A 196 8.90 15.78 10.23
N VAL A 197 8.71 15.62 8.92
CA VAL A 197 9.55 16.27 7.91
C VAL A 197 9.06 17.68 7.54
N SER A 198 9.99 18.54 7.11
CA SER A 198 9.65 19.90 6.68
C SER A 198 8.83 19.91 5.38
N PRO A 199 8.05 20.97 5.08
CA PRO A 199 7.34 21.14 3.82
C PRO A 199 8.24 20.97 2.58
N SER A 200 9.46 21.52 2.63
CA SER A 200 10.42 21.38 1.52
C SER A 200 10.84 19.92 1.32
N ASN A 201 11.12 19.20 2.41
CA ASN A 201 11.52 17.80 2.34
C ASN A 201 10.36 16.90 1.89
N CYS A 202 9.13 17.21 2.32
CA CYS A 202 7.93 16.53 1.84
C CYS A 202 7.76 16.69 0.32
N SER A 203 7.89 17.93 -0.19
CA SER A 203 7.79 18.21 -1.62
C SER A 203 8.83 17.44 -2.43
N VAL A 204 10.09 17.42 -1.96
CA VAL A 204 11.15 16.63 -2.59
C VAL A 204 10.80 15.14 -2.60
N CYS A 205 10.35 14.58 -1.47
CA CYS A 205 10.01 13.16 -1.37
C CYS A 205 8.89 12.76 -2.34
N LEU A 206 7.81 13.56 -2.39
CA LEU A 206 6.66 13.28 -3.25
C LEU A 206 6.97 13.46 -4.72
N GLN A 207 7.72 14.53 -5.08
CA GLN A 207 8.15 14.74 -6.47
C GLN A 207 9.02 13.56 -6.94
N GLN A 208 9.99 13.14 -6.13
CA GLN A 208 10.81 11.98 -6.47
C GLN A 208 9.97 10.70 -6.58
N SER A 209 8.92 10.54 -5.75
CA SER A 209 8.02 9.39 -5.85
C SER A 209 7.22 9.37 -7.15
N VAL A 210 6.79 10.53 -7.63
CA VAL A 210 6.14 10.67 -8.95
C VAL A 210 7.14 10.29 -10.06
N ASP A 211 8.36 10.82 -9.99
CA ASP A 211 9.38 10.58 -11.01
C ASP A 211 9.83 9.11 -11.03
N ASP A 212 10.00 8.48 -9.87
CA ASP A 212 10.32 7.05 -9.73
C ASP A 212 9.21 6.17 -10.35
N TYR A 213 7.93 6.51 -10.12
CA TYR A 213 6.82 5.79 -10.73
C TYR A 213 6.80 5.96 -12.24
N LYS A 214 6.98 7.19 -12.74
CA LYS A 214 7.05 7.46 -14.20
C LYS A 214 8.17 6.65 -14.83
N SER A 215 9.35 6.60 -14.20
CA SER A 215 10.50 5.89 -14.75
C SER A 215 10.28 4.37 -14.87
N CYS A 216 9.57 3.73 -13.94
CA CYS A 216 9.37 2.28 -13.98
C CYS A 216 8.08 1.85 -14.67
N CYS A 217 7.04 2.67 -14.55
CA CYS A 217 5.68 2.17 -14.54
C CYS A 217 4.70 3.11 -15.25
N TYR A 218 5.19 4.05 -16.06
CA TYR A 218 4.42 5.12 -16.70
C TYR A 218 3.08 4.69 -17.31
N GLN A 219 3.06 3.56 -18.01
CA GLN A 219 1.90 3.09 -18.78
C GLN A 219 0.95 2.20 -17.97
N ASN A 220 1.23 1.93 -16.69
CA ASN A 220 0.40 1.04 -15.88
C ASN A 220 -0.87 1.73 -15.39
N GLN A 221 -1.90 0.95 -15.10
CA GLN A 221 -3.22 1.41 -14.63
C GLN A 221 -3.25 1.70 -13.13
N GLY A 222 -2.35 2.56 -12.65
CA GLY A 222 -2.26 2.87 -11.23
C GLY A 222 -1.20 2.09 -10.48
N GLY A 223 -0.95 2.54 -9.26
CA GLY A 223 0.01 1.96 -8.34
C GLY A 223 0.38 2.90 -7.21
N ILE A 224 1.33 2.45 -6.40
CA ILE A 224 1.77 3.11 -5.19
C ILE A 224 3.29 3.07 -5.08
N VAL A 225 3.86 4.19 -4.67
CA VAL A 225 5.25 4.36 -4.27
C VAL A 225 5.28 4.61 -2.77
N LEU A 226 5.98 3.74 -2.06
CA LEU A 226 6.15 3.76 -0.62
C LEU A 226 7.60 4.12 -0.30
N LYS A 227 7.80 5.24 0.41
CA LYS A 227 9.08 5.68 0.96
C LYS A 227 8.96 5.88 2.47
N PRO A 228 10.07 6.00 3.22
CA PRO A 228 10.00 6.17 4.68
C PRO A 228 9.21 7.42 5.11
N ASN A 229 9.36 8.52 4.38
CA ASN A 229 8.70 9.79 4.73
C ASN A 229 7.55 10.20 3.82
N CYS A 230 7.25 9.47 2.75
CA CYS A 230 6.12 9.83 1.89
C CYS A 230 5.54 8.65 1.11
N VAL A 231 4.30 8.83 0.69
CA VAL A 231 3.56 7.91 -0.16
C VAL A 231 2.91 8.67 -1.30
N PHE A 232 3.04 8.13 -2.50
CA PHE A 232 2.30 8.55 -3.68
C PHE A 232 1.51 7.35 -4.18
N ARG A 233 0.18 7.48 -4.26
CA ARG A 233 -0.70 6.49 -4.86
C ARG A 233 -1.56 7.14 -5.91
N TRP A 234 -1.72 6.48 -7.05
CA TRP A 234 -2.78 6.83 -7.99
C TRP A 234 -3.45 5.56 -8.51
N GLU A 235 -4.74 5.62 -8.76
CA GLU A 235 -5.54 4.48 -9.23
C GLU A 235 -6.62 4.97 -10.20
N ILE A 236 -7.16 4.04 -11.00
CA ILE A 236 -8.34 4.30 -11.84
C ILE A 236 -9.68 3.97 -11.14
N TYR A 237 -9.61 3.66 -9.85
CA TYR A 237 -10.74 3.36 -8.97
C TYR A 237 -10.55 4.09 -7.64
N THR A 238 -11.65 4.33 -6.92
CA THR A 238 -11.60 5.00 -5.62
C THR A 238 -11.00 4.08 -4.54
N PHE A 239 -10.32 4.68 -3.57
CA PHE A 239 -9.70 3.95 -2.46
C PHE A 239 -9.71 4.77 -1.16
N TYR A 240 -9.50 4.08 -0.03
CA TYR A 240 -9.43 4.65 1.32
C TYR A 240 -10.64 5.48 1.76
N ASP A 241 -11.77 5.34 1.07
CA ASP A 241 -12.97 6.16 1.28
C ASP A 241 -12.72 7.67 1.26
N LEU A 242 -11.66 8.10 0.55
CA LEU A 242 -11.24 9.50 0.45
C LEU A 242 -12.00 10.30 -0.61
N PHE A 243 -12.68 9.61 -1.52
CA PHE A 243 -13.33 10.20 -2.68
C PHE A 243 -14.85 10.08 -2.52
N PRO A 244 -15.59 11.21 -2.50
CA PRO A 244 -17.04 11.17 -2.44
C PRO A 244 -17.59 10.31 -3.59
N GLN A 245 -18.45 9.34 -3.25
CA GLN A 245 -19.24 8.64 -4.26
C GLN A 245 -20.12 9.69 -4.95
N VAL A 246 -19.97 9.85 -6.26
CA VAL A 246 -20.98 10.58 -7.04
C VAL A 246 -22.23 9.71 -7.01
N THR A 247 -23.16 10.02 -6.11
CA THR A 247 -24.54 9.54 -6.23
C THR A 247 -25.05 10.07 -7.56
N SER A 248 -25.08 9.20 -8.56
CA SER A 248 -25.90 9.43 -9.75
C SER A 248 -27.30 9.82 -9.26
N PRO A 249 -27.93 10.90 -9.76
CA PRO A 249 -29.25 11.29 -9.31
C PRO A 249 -30.17 10.09 -9.51
N SER A 250 -30.70 9.56 -8.41
CA SER A 250 -31.72 8.52 -8.45
C SER A 250 -32.83 8.99 -9.38
N PRO A 251 -33.30 8.18 -10.34
CA PRO A 251 -34.46 8.56 -11.12
C PRO A 251 -35.61 8.86 -10.15
N SER A 252 -36.22 10.04 -10.29
CA SER A 252 -37.36 10.46 -9.48
C SER A 252 -38.39 9.34 -9.37
N PRO A 253 -39.02 9.14 -8.20
CA PRO A 253 -40.12 8.20 -8.09
C PRO A 253 -41.25 8.66 -9.01
N SER A 254 -41.59 7.82 -9.99
CA SER A 254 -42.79 7.99 -10.82
C SER A 254 -44.03 8.01 -9.91
N PRO A 255 -45.04 8.85 -10.17
CA PRO A 255 -46.18 8.97 -9.28
C PRO A 255 -47.00 7.68 -9.27
N SER A 256 -47.22 7.15 -8.06
CA SER A 256 -48.10 5.99 -7.82
C SER A 256 -49.58 6.40 -8.01
N PRO A 257 -50.45 5.55 -8.56
CA PRO A 257 -51.85 5.89 -8.78
C PRO A 257 -52.68 5.90 -7.48
N SER A 258 -53.64 6.82 -7.45
CA SER A 258 -54.56 7.09 -6.33
C SER A 258 -55.49 5.90 -6.01
N PRO A 259 -55.91 5.69 -4.73
CA PRO A 259 -56.80 4.59 -4.37
C PRO A 259 -58.28 4.92 -4.67
N SER A 260 -58.99 3.95 -5.26
CA SER A 260 -60.44 3.99 -5.47
C SER A 260 -61.19 3.39 -4.26
N PRO A 261 -62.42 3.82 -3.93
CA PRO A 261 -63.08 3.47 -2.67
C PRO A 261 -63.81 2.12 -2.69
N SER A 262 -63.84 1.49 -1.52
CA SER A 262 -64.47 0.20 -1.22
C SER A 262 -66.00 0.23 -1.26
N PRO A 263 -66.68 -0.85 -1.72
CA PRO A 263 -68.09 -1.12 -1.40
C PRO A 263 -68.27 -2.12 -0.24
N PRO A 264 -69.49 -2.22 0.33
CA PRO A 264 -69.71 -2.66 1.71
C PRO A 264 -70.00 -4.16 1.91
N PHE A 265 -69.86 -4.57 3.17
CA PHE A 265 -70.13 -5.87 3.78
C PHE A 265 -71.55 -6.42 3.51
N VAL A 266 -71.64 -7.72 3.22
CA VAL A 266 -72.83 -8.55 3.49
C VAL A 266 -72.39 -9.91 4.05
N ILE A 267 -73.08 -10.34 5.11
CA ILE A 267 -72.90 -11.58 5.89
C ILE A 267 -73.71 -12.71 5.24
N SER A 268 -73.17 -13.95 5.17
CA SER A 268 -73.90 -15.22 5.34
C SER A 268 -72.97 -16.47 5.34
N SER A 269 -72.93 -17.14 6.49
CA SER A 269 -72.96 -18.60 6.83
C SER A 269 -72.38 -19.75 5.96
N PRO A 270 -72.05 -20.93 6.56
CA PRO A 270 -71.07 -21.95 6.10
C PRO A 270 -71.69 -23.31 5.64
N PRO A 271 -70.98 -24.47 5.63
CA PRO A 271 -69.87 -25.03 4.83
C PRO A 271 -70.36 -26.27 3.95
N PRO A 272 -69.57 -27.19 3.33
CA PRO A 272 -68.69 -28.19 4.00
C PRO A 272 -67.40 -28.68 3.24
N THR A 273 -66.47 -29.21 4.05
CA THR A 273 -65.61 -30.40 3.93
C THR A 273 -65.37 -31.09 2.57
N ASN A 274 -64.09 -31.28 2.20
CA ASN A 274 -63.58 -32.61 1.78
C ASN A 274 -62.04 -32.75 1.81
N THR A 275 -61.62 -33.61 2.74
CA THR A 275 -60.55 -34.62 2.77
C THR A 275 -59.75 -34.90 1.49
N THR A 276 -58.41 -34.97 1.60
CA THR A 276 -57.65 -36.20 1.28
C THR A 276 -56.21 -36.16 1.82
N ILE A 277 -55.96 -37.04 2.79
CA ILE A 277 -54.64 -37.50 3.22
C ILE A 277 -54.20 -38.60 2.25
N ARG A 278 -52.94 -38.60 1.82
CA ARG A 278 -52.24 -39.84 1.46
C ARG A 278 -50.85 -39.88 2.08
N LYS A 279 -50.65 -40.95 2.85
CA LYS A 279 -49.46 -41.32 3.64
C LYS A 279 -48.84 -42.56 2.99
N GLY A 280 -47.51 -42.69 3.12
CA GLY A 280 -46.73 -43.89 2.81
C GLY A 280 -45.97 -43.79 1.48
N LYS A 281 -44.71 -44.20 1.38
CA LYS A 281 -44.13 -45.42 1.96
C LYS A 281 -42.60 -45.33 2.02
N GLU A 282 -42.07 -45.98 3.03
CA GLU A 282 -40.66 -46.15 3.36
C GLU A 282 -39.95 -47.16 2.42
N ASN A 283 -38.62 -47.21 2.56
CA ASN A 283 -37.65 -48.25 2.15
C ASN A 283 -36.87 -47.96 0.85
N THR A 284 -35.53 -47.89 0.92
CA THR A 284 -34.63 -49.03 0.58
C THR A 284 -33.15 -48.62 0.44
N ALA A 285 -32.31 -49.33 1.21
CA ALA A 285 -30.92 -49.80 0.99
C ALA A 285 -29.76 -48.87 0.59
N SER A 286 -28.75 -48.91 1.46
CA SER A 286 -27.35 -49.29 1.22
C SER A 286 -26.64 -48.71 0.00
N ARG A 287 -25.69 -47.79 0.26
CA ARG A 287 -24.57 -47.58 -0.67
C ARG A 287 -23.28 -47.27 0.07
N THR A 288 -22.36 -48.21 -0.05
CA THR A 288 -20.99 -48.24 0.48
C THR A 288 -20.11 -47.15 -0.13
N VAL A 289 -19.49 -46.38 0.76
CA VAL A 289 -18.15 -45.75 0.76
C VAL A 289 -17.37 -45.66 -0.58
N ILE A 290 -17.37 -44.48 -1.19
CA ILE A 290 -16.25 -43.91 -1.98
C ILE A 290 -16.25 -42.38 -1.77
N VAL A 291 -15.77 -41.88 -0.62
CA VAL A 291 -15.74 -40.42 -0.33
C VAL A 291 -14.38 -39.92 0.18
N THR A 292 -13.38 -40.77 0.37
CA THR A 292 -12.09 -40.33 0.95
C THR A 292 -10.92 -40.29 -0.03
N ILE A 293 -10.97 -41.00 -1.16
CA ILE A 293 -9.84 -41.09 -2.10
C ILE A 293 -9.82 -39.87 -3.04
N VAL A 294 -10.98 -39.45 -3.55
CA VAL A 294 -11.05 -38.30 -4.48
C VAL A 294 -10.62 -36.99 -3.81
N PRO A 295 -11.06 -36.65 -2.57
CA PRO A 295 -10.62 -35.42 -1.92
C PRO A 295 -9.14 -35.44 -1.52
N THR A 296 -8.62 -36.61 -1.11
CA THR A 296 -7.20 -36.73 -0.72
C THR A 296 -6.27 -36.65 -1.93
N ALA A 297 -6.65 -37.25 -3.06
CA ALA A 297 -5.89 -37.12 -4.31
C ALA A 297 -5.89 -35.68 -4.83
N ILE A 298 -7.03 -34.97 -4.78
CA ILE A 298 -7.12 -33.56 -5.17
C ILE A 298 -6.27 -32.68 -4.23
N PHE A 299 -6.35 -32.92 -2.91
CA PHE A 299 -5.55 -32.18 -1.94
C PHE A 299 -4.04 -32.40 -2.14
N LEU A 300 -3.60 -33.64 -2.36
CA LEU A 300 -2.19 -33.95 -2.65
C LEU A 300 -1.73 -33.31 -3.96
N ALA A 301 -2.56 -33.32 -5.00
CA ALA A 301 -2.26 -32.67 -6.27
C ALA A 301 -2.12 -31.14 -6.10
N LEU A 302 -2.99 -30.50 -5.30
CA LEU A 302 -2.90 -29.07 -5.00
C LEU A 302 -1.65 -28.72 -4.17
N VAL A 303 -1.28 -29.55 -3.19
CA VAL A 303 -0.05 -29.35 -2.40
C VAL A 303 1.18 -29.48 -3.30
N ILE A 304 1.24 -30.49 -4.18
CA ILE A 304 2.33 -30.64 -5.15
C ILE A 304 2.38 -29.46 -6.12
N LEU A 305 1.22 -28.97 -6.59
CA LEU A 305 1.15 -27.78 -7.45
C LEU A 305 1.67 -26.52 -6.72
N ILE A 306 1.32 -26.33 -5.45
CA ILE A 306 1.82 -25.20 -4.65
C ILE A 306 3.33 -25.33 -4.43
N LEU A 307 3.84 -26.51 -4.06
CA LEU A 307 5.27 -26.75 -3.87
C LEU A 307 6.05 -26.55 -5.16
N THR A 308 5.55 -27.04 -6.30
CA THR A 308 6.17 -26.79 -7.60
C THR A 308 6.15 -25.30 -7.94
N ILE A 309 5.02 -24.60 -7.78
CA ILE A 309 4.98 -23.14 -7.96
C ILE A 309 5.98 -22.43 -7.04
N PHE A 310 6.15 -22.84 -5.78
CA PHE A 310 7.14 -22.25 -4.87
C PHE A 310 8.59 -22.56 -5.28
N HIS A 311 8.87 -23.78 -5.76
CA HIS A 311 10.18 -24.15 -6.29
C HIS A 311 10.50 -23.45 -7.62
N PHE A 312 9.51 -23.22 -8.48
CA PHE A 312 9.66 -22.45 -9.73
C PHE A 312 9.60 -20.93 -9.50
N ARG A 313 8.99 -20.47 -8.40
CA ARG A 313 9.07 -19.11 -7.86
C ARG A 313 10.28 -18.92 -6.94
N LYS A 314 11.27 -19.83 -7.00
CA LYS A 314 12.62 -19.49 -6.53
C LYS A 314 12.92 -18.11 -7.10
N PRO A 315 13.14 -17.09 -6.25
CA PRO A 315 13.42 -15.76 -6.75
C PRO A 315 14.56 -15.95 -7.73
N ARG A 316 14.40 -15.44 -8.96
CA ARG A 316 15.58 -15.11 -9.75
C ARG A 316 16.40 -14.25 -8.80
N GLN A 317 17.42 -14.85 -8.20
CA GLN A 317 18.50 -14.07 -7.64
C GLN A 317 18.90 -13.20 -8.82
N GLU A 318 18.69 -11.89 -8.68
CA GLU A 318 19.47 -10.99 -9.49
C GLU A 318 20.91 -11.47 -9.35
N VAL A 319 21.45 -11.84 -10.49
CA VAL A 319 22.86 -12.15 -10.64
C VAL A 319 23.60 -11.03 -9.92
N LYS A 320 24.39 -11.40 -8.91
CA LYS A 320 25.44 -10.54 -8.37
C LYS A 320 26.26 -10.06 -9.56
N THR A 321 25.99 -8.87 -10.07
CA THR A 321 26.96 -8.18 -10.90
C THR A 321 27.95 -7.58 -9.92
N SER A 322 28.96 -8.38 -9.61
CA SER A 322 30.20 -7.85 -9.04
C SER A 322 30.71 -6.78 -9.97
N SER A 323 31.06 -5.63 -9.38
CA SER A 323 31.94 -4.59 -9.90
C SER A 323 32.58 -4.87 -11.26
N LEU A 324 32.11 -4.20 -12.30
CA LEU A 324 32.93 -3.91 -13.47
C LEU A 324 32.76 -2.44 -13.83
N SER A 325 33.81 -1.68 -13.51
CA SER A 325 34.11 -0.34 -13.99
C SER A 325 33.82 -0.23 -15.49
N TYR A 326 32.91 0.67 -15.88
CA TYR A 326 32.87 1.18 -17.26
C TYR A 326 32.81 2.71 -17.24
N THR A 327 33.91 3.25 -17.77
CA THR A 327 34.17 4.62 -18.18
C THR A 327 33.02 5.23 -18.98
N SER A 328 32.65 6.45 -18.60
CA SER A 328 31.70 7.30 -19.31
C SER A 328 32.30 7.77 -20.64
N THR A 329 31.78 7.28 -21.76
CA THR A 329 31.85 7.98 -23.05
C THR A 329 30.57 8.80 -23.22
N MET A 330 30.67 10.10 -22.92
CA MET A 330 29.66 11.09 -23.28
C MET A 330 29.78 11.40 -24.78
N ALA A 331 28.74 11.09 -25.56
CA ALA A 331 28.57 11.66 -26.89
C ALA A 331 28.05 13.09 -26.73
N GLN A 332 28.91 14.07 -26.99
CA GLN A 332 28.55 15.50 -27.03
C GLN A 332 27.70 15.81 -28.27
N SER A 333 26.55 16.43 -28.06
CA SER A 333 25.83 17.19 -29.08
C SER A 333 26.52 18.54 -29.29
N GLN A 334 26.71 18.88 -30.57
CA GLN A 334 27.41 20.06 -31.07
C GLN A 334 26.66 21.37 -30.74
N LEU A 335 27.31 22.28 -30.01
CA LEU A 335 26.99 23.71 -30.04
C LEU A 335 28.22 24.47 -30.58
N LYS A 336 28.10 24.95 -31.82
CA LYS A 336 29.14 25.64 -32.56
C LYS A 336 29.16 27.11 -32.16
N ILE A 337 30.16 27.54 -31.40
CA ILE A 337 30.48 28.96 -31.20
C ILE A 337 31.80 29.27 -31.91
N ILE A 338 31.75 30.27 -32.79
CA ILE A 338 32.83 30.78 -33.63
C ILE A 338 33.83 31.55 -32.75
N PRO A 339 35.16 31.28 -32.79
CA PRO A 339 36.13 32.09 -32.08
C PRO A 339 36.55 33.34 -32.87
N LEU A 340 36.52 34.50 -32.20
CA LEU A 340 37.17 35.74 -32.63
C LEU A 340 38.69 35.61 -32.46
N SER A 341 39.43 36.01 -33.49
CA SER A 341 40.90 35.99 -33.53
C SER A 341 41.52 36.96 -32.53
N LYS A 342 42.57 36.49 -31.82
CA LYS A 342 43.53 37.36 -31.13
C LYS A 342 44.40 38.07 -32.17
N ASN A 343 44.37 39.40 -32.18
CA ASN A 343 45.42 40.22 -32.76
C ASN A 343 46.45 40.60 -31.67
N GLU A 344 47.70 40.57 -32.09
CA GLU A 344 48.91 40.98 -31.36
C GLU A 344 48.84 42.42 -30.87
N ILE A 345 49.39 42.69 -29.68
CA ILE A 345 49.92 44.01 -29.34
C ILE A 345 51.31 43.81 -28.72
N SER A 346 52.28 44.45 -29.38
CA SER A 346 53.71 44.46 -29.12
C SER A 346 54.07 45.27 -27.87
N ILE A 347 55.13 44.84 -27.18
CA ILE A 347 55.75 45.53 -26.03
C ILE A 347 56.55 46.73 -26.57
N THR A 348 56.35 47.93 -25.99
CA THR A 348 57.33 49.02 -26.09
C THR A 348 57.66 49.52 -24.70
N GLU A 349 58.94 49.42 -24.38
CA GLU A 349 59.64 49.87 -23.18
C GLU A 349 59.93 51.37 -23.31
N LEU A 350 59.62 52.19 -22.29
CA LEU A 350 60.10 53.56 -22.17
C LEU A 350 60.42 53.89 -20.69
N ASP A 351 61.69 54.26 -20.55
CA ASP A 351 62.52 54.79 -19.45
C ASP A 351 61.86 55.83 -18.51
N PRO A 352 62.15 55.82 -17.19
CA PRO A 352 61.97 56.97 -16.31
C PRO A 352 63.31 57.69 -16.04
N ARG A 353 63.42 58.92 -16.56
CA ARG A 353 64.24 59.99 -15.98
C ARG A 353 63.36 61.16 -15.58
#